data_AF-A0A7C1EQB7-F1
#
_entry.id   AF-A0A7C1EQB7-F1
#
_cell.length_a   1.000
_cell.length_b   1.000
_cell.length_c   1.000
_cell.angle_alpha   90.00
_cell.angle_beta   90.00
_cell.angle_gamma   90.00
#
_symmetry.space_group_name_H-M   'P 1'
#
loop_
_entity.id
_entity.type
_entity.pdbx_description
1 polymer ?
#
loop_
_entity_poly.entity_id
_entity_poly.type
_entity_poly.pdbx_seq_one_letter_code
_entity_poly.pdbx_strand_id
1 'polypeptide(L)'
;MRLRDALKIQRGDVVAFVGAGGKTSALFRLAQELHADGWSVLATTTTRVARSEIQHVPLAVRLTREITPEMIRAWLAEHGFVFLYTSEDAQREKIIGLHPDVIPELIDKVNSDVLLIEADGARRLPLKAPYDHEPVIPAE
;
A
#
# COMPACT_ATOMS: atom_id res chain seq x y z
N MET A 1 -21.78 0.07 3.12
CA MET A 1 -20.79 -0.61 3.99
C MET A 1 -19.41 -0.25 3.48
N ARG A 2 -18.52 0.24 4.36
CA ARG A 2 -17.13 0.56 4.02
C ARG A 2 -16.25 -0.69 4.18
N LEU A 3 -15.23 -0.83 3.34
CA LEU A 3 -14.26 -1.95 3.44
C LEU A 3 -13.43 -1.84 4.72
N ARG A 4 -13.07 -0.61 5.14
CA ARG A 4 -12.37 -0.37 6.41
C ARG A 4 -13.06 -1.06 7.58
N ASP A 5 -14.37 -0.86 7.72
CA ASP A 5 -15.16 -1.39 8.83
C ASP A 5 -15.32 -2.91 8.73
N ALA A 6 -15.56 -3.41 7.52
CA ALA A 6 -15.71 -4.83 7.24
C ALA A 6 -14.45 -5.63 7.59
N LEU A 7 -13.29 -5.08 7.24
CA LEU A 7 -11.98 -5.70 7.43
C LEU A 7 -11.32 -5.30 8.77
N LYS A 8 -11.95 -4.41 9.54
CA LYS A 8 -11.47 -3.89 10.84
C LYS A 8 -10.04 -3.34 10.75
N ILE A 9 -9.78 -2.54 9.72
CA ILE A 9 -8.46 -1.95 9.47
C ILE A 9 -8.12 -0.91 10.54
N GLN A 10 -6.91 -1.00 11.08
CA GLN A 10 -6.33 -0.14 12.09
C GLN A 10 -5.12 0.61 11.55
N ARG A 11 -4.80 1.76 12.17
CA ARG A 11 -3.55 2.46 11.86
C ARG A 11 -2.42 1.57 12.33
N GLY A 12 -1.48 1.29 11.45
CA GLY A 12 -0.46 0.29 11.72
C GLY A 12 -0.53 -0.90 10.75
N ASP A 13 -1.67 -1.14 10.12
CA ASP A 13 -1.85 -2.38 9.38
C ASP A 13 -1.06 -2.40 8.05
N VAL A 14 -0.42 -3.55 7.79
CA VAL A 14 -0.02 -3.98 6.46
C VAL A 14 -1.08 -4.94 5.93
N VAL A 15 -1.74 -4.58 4.82
CA VAL A 15 -2.86 -5.33 4.25
C VAL A 15 -2.49 -5.86 2.87
N ALA A 16 -2.47 -7.18 2.72
CA ALA A 16 -2.25 -7.84 1.44
C ALA A 16 -3.57 -8.39 0.85
N PHE A 17 -3.92 -7.95 -0.36
CA PHE A 17 -5.03 -8.47 -1.14
C PHE A 17 -4.56 -9.63 -2.01
N VAL A 18 -5.12 -10.83 -1.80
CA VAL A 18 -4.80 -12.08 -2.50
C VAL A 18 -6.06 -12.78 -3.02
N GLY A 19 -5.94 -13.64 -4.04
CA GLY A 19 -7.07 -14.39 -4.64
C GLY A 19 -7.30 -14.08 -6.12
N ALA A 20 -8.36 -14.65 -6.71
CA ALA A 20 -8.53 -14.67 -8.17
C ALA A 20 -9.26 -13.44 -8.77
N GLY A 21 -9.88 -12.57 -7.96
CA GLY A 21 -10.67 -11.45 -8.50
C GLY A 21 -10.94 -10.34 -7.49
N GLY A 22 -11.17 -9.13 -7.99
CA GLY A 22 -11.53 -7.96 -7.18
C GLY A 22 -10.42 -7.34 -6.33
N LYS A 23 -9.19 -7.89 -6.36
CA LYS A 23 -8.05 -7.43 -5.54
C LYS A 23 -7.72 -5.96 -5.76
N THR A 24 -7.44 -5.59 -7.01
CA THR A 24 -7.09 -4.23 -7.41
C THR A 24 -8.19 -3.25 -7.01
N SER A 25 -9.44 -3.58 -7.35
CA SER A 25 -10.60 -2.75 -7.01
C SER A 25 -10.78 -2.60 -5.49
N ALA A 26 -10.59 -3.68 -4.71
CA ALA A 26 -10.68 -3.63 -3.26
C ALA A 26 -9.55 -2.79 -2.63
N LEU A 27 -8.32 -2.91 -3.15
CA LEU A 27 -7.18 -2.10 -2.72
C LEU A 27 -7.46 -0.61 -2.94
N PHE A 28 -7.82 -0.19 -4.15
CA PHE A 28 -8.06 1.23 -4.44
C PHE A 28 -9.28 1.76 -3.72
N ARG A 29 -10.34 0.95 -3.56
CA ARG A 29 -11.51 1.33 -2.79
C ARG A 29 -11.17 1.54 -1.31
N LEU A 30 -10.41 0.64 -0.70
CA LEU A 30 -9.96 0.81 0.69
C LEU A 30 -9.03 2.02 0.81
N ALA A 31 -8.09 2.20 -0.11
CA ALA A 31 -7.18 3.34 -0.13
C ALA A 31 -7.93 4.67 -0.15
N GLN A 32 -8.94 4.80 -1.02
CA GLN A 32 -9.78 6.00 -1.10
C GLN A 32 -10.58 6.23 0.20
N GLU A 33 -11.13 5.18 0.79
CA GLU A 33 -11.83 5.29 2.07
C GLU A 33 -10.89 5.79 3.18
N LEU A 34 -9.70 5.20 3.31
CA LEU A 34 -8.74 5.59 4.35
C LEU A 34 -8.17 6.99 4.12
N HIS A 35 -7.87 7.34 2.87
CA HIS A 35 -7.43 8.69 2.50
C HIS A 35 -8.50 9.74 2.82
N ALA A 36 -9.78 9.47 2.53
CA ALA A 36 -10.88 10.36 2.87
C ALA A 36 -11.07 10.55 4.38
N ASP A 37 -10.64 9.58 5.19
CA ASP A 37 -10.59 9.68 6.66
C ASP A 37 -9.33 10.40 7.18
N GLY A 38 -8.49 10.95 6.28
CA GLY A 38 -7.26 11.66 6.63
C GLY A 38 -6.09 10.75 7.03
N TRP A 39 -6.08 9.49 6.58
CA TRP A 39 -4.96 8.58 6.82
C TRP A 39 -3.90 8.76 5.75
N SER A 40 -2.63 8.58 6.15
CA SER A 40 -1.51 8.44 5.23
C SER A 40 -1.46 7.01 4.67
N VAL A 41 -1.86 6.86 3.42
CA VAL A 41 -1.97 5.57 2.73
C VAL A 41 -0.76 5.38 1.82
N LEU A 42 0.04 4.36 2.10
CA LEU A 42 1.00 3.85 1.12
C LEU A 42 0.38 2.64 0.43
N ALA A 43 0.42 2.58 -0.90
CA ALA A 43 -0.02 1.39 -1.61
C ALA A 43 0.96 0.97 -2.70
N THR A 44 0.93 -0.32 -3.02
CA THR A 44 1.70 -0.89 -4.12
C THR A 44 1.05 -2.18 -4.62
N THR A 45 1.63 -2.76 -5.66
CA THR A 45 1.33 -4.10 -6.15
C THR A 45 2.66 -4.84 -6.32
N THR A 46 2.61 -6.17 -6.24
CA THR A 46 3.74 -7.05 -6.62
C THR A 46 3.53 -7.68 -8.00
N THR A 47 2.39 -7.41 -8.62
CA THR A 47 1.99 -7.93 -9.93
C THR A 47 1.88 -6.78 -10.93
N ARG A 48 1.11 -6.97 -12.01
CA ARG A 48 0.82 -5.92 -12.99
C ARG A 48 -0.60 -5.43 -12.80
N VAL A 49 -0.81 -4.13 -12.67
CA VAL A 49 -2.15 -3.52 -12.65
C VAL A 49 -2.32 -2.60 -13.86
N ALA A 50 -3.56 -2.32 -14.24
CA ALA A 50 -3.80 -1.42 -15.37
C ALA A 50 -3.36 0.00 -15.01
N ARG A 51 -2.77 0.72 -15.97
CA ARG A 51 -2.36 2.11 -15.78
C ARG A 51 -3.54 3.01 -15.39
N SER A 52 -4.72 2.68 -15.87
CA SER A 52 -5.99 3.32 -15.51
C SER A 52 -6.37 3.19 -14.03
N GLU A 53 -5.78 2.28 -13.27
CA GLU A 53 -6.09 2.14 -11.84
C GLU A 53 -5.39 3.22 -11.01
N ILE A 54 -4.21 3.68 -11.44
CA ILE A 54 -3.41 4.67 -10.70
C ILE A 54 -3.65 6.12 -11.14
N GLN A 55 -4.37 6.34 -12.23
CA GLN A 55 -4.60 7.69 -12.79
C GLN A 55 -5.39 8.62 -11.84
N HIS A 56 -6.11 8.07 -10.87
CA HIS A 56 -6.89 8.81 -9.89
C HIS A 56 -6.25 8.82 -8.50
N VAL A 57 -5.04 8.28 -8.36
CA VAL A 57 -4.28 8.34 -7.10
C VAL A 57 -3.73 9.76 -6.95
N PRO A 58 -3.78 10.37 -5.75
CA PRO A 58 -3.21 11.70 -5.50
C PRO A 58 -1.75 11.83 -5.94
N LEU A 59 -0.93 10.81 -5.65
CA LEU A 59 0.42 10.70 -6.20
C LEU A 59 0.77 9.24 -6.54
N ALA A 60 1.14 8.99 -7.80
CA ALA A 60 1.72 7.71 -8.22
C ALA A 60 3.19 7.92 -8.63
N VAL A 61 4.12 7.19 -7.99
CA VAL A 61 5.55 7.39 -8.19
C VAL A 61 6.25 6.10 -8.61
N ARG A 62 7.07 6.22 -9.64
CA ARG A 62 8.02 5.17 -10.03
C ARG A 62 9.17 5.15 -9.02
N LEU A 63 9.30 4.08 -8.26
CA LEU A 63 10.39 3.89 -7.30
C LEU A 63 11.72 3.70 -8.04
N THR A 64 12.66 4.61 -7.82
CA THR A 64 14.04 4.57 -8.30
C THR A 64 15.01 4.56 -7.12
N ARG A 65 16.30 4.34 -7.38
CA ARG A 65 17.34 4.35 -6.32
C ARG A 65 17.56 5.72 -5.67
N GLU A 66 17.09 6.80 -6.31
CA GLU A 66 17.23 8.16 -5.80
C GLU A 66 16.13 8.51 -4.79
N ILE A 67 15.04 7.75 -4.79
CA ILE A 67 13.91 7.97 -3.89
C ILE A 67 14.24 7.37 -2.54
N THR A 68 14.30 8.22 -1.52
CA THR A 68 14.55 7.80 -0.14
C THR A 68 13.24 7.62 0.63
N PRO A 69 13.24 6.86 1.74
CA PRO A 69 12.09 6.79 2.65
C PRO A 69 11.61 8.16 3.15
N GLU A 70 12.52 9.12 3.38
CA GLU A 70 12.21 10.50 3.78
C GLU A 70 11.33 11.19 2.74
N MET A 71 11.64 11.03 1.44
CA MET A 71 10.85 11.61 0.35
C MET A 71 9.45 11.00 0.32
N ILE A 72 9.35 9.68 0.50
CA ILE A 72 8.05 8.99 0.57
C ILE A 72 7.21 9.51 1.74
N ARG A 73 7.83 9.71 2.92
CA ARG A 73 7.15 10.29 4.09
C ARG A 73 6.69 11.74 3.83
N ALA A 74 7.49 12.55 3.15
CA ALA A 74 7.11 13.91 2.77
C ALA A 74 5.90 13.90 1.82
N TRP A 75 5.90 13.03 0.81
CA TRP A 75 4.76 12.89 -0.10
C TRP A 75 3.50 12.37 0.59
N LEU A 76 3.63 11.45 1.56
CA LEU A 76 2.51 11.00 2.36
C LEU A 76 1.92 12.14 3.21
N ALA A 77 2.76 13.01 3.77
CA ALA A 77 2.31 14.18 4.52
C ALA A 77 1.62 15.22 3.63
N GLU A 78 2.09 15.39 2.39
CA GLU A 78 1.54 16.36 1.43
C GLU A 78 0.26 15.86 0.74
N HIS A 79 0.26 14.62 0.26
CA HIS A 79 -0.79 14.08 -0.59
C HIS A 79 -1.73 13.10 0.11
N GLY A 80 -1.36 12.57 1.28
CA GLY A 80 -2.14 11.60 2.04
C GLY A 80 -2.26 10.20 1.40
N PHE A 81 -2.09 10.04 0.10
CA PHE A 81 -2.07 8.73 -0.56
C PHE A 81 -1.01 8.68 -1.68
N VAL A 82 -0.04 7.80 -1.51
CA VAL A 82 1.03 7.52 -2.48
C VAL A 82 0.92 6.07 -2.98
N PHE A 83 0.96 5.87 -4.30
CA PHE A 83 1.09 4.57 -4.93
C PHE A 83 2.48 4.38 -5.54
N LEU A 84 3.23 3.36 -5.11
CA LEU A 84 4.56 3.06 -5.61
C LEU A 84 4.55 1.90 -6.62
N TYR A 85 5.29 2.04 -7.72
CA TYR A 85 5.49 1.02 -8.75
C TYR A 85 6.92 1.06 -9.27
N THR A 86 7.40 0.05 -10.02
CA THR A 86 8.80 -0.01 -10.47
C THR A 86 9.01 0.48 -11.91
N SER A 87 8.06 0.19 -12.79
CA SER A 87 8.14 0.55 -14.21
C SER A 87 6.78 0.47 -14.89
N GLU A 88 6.71 0.91 -16.14
CA GLU A 88 5.51 0.84 -16.98
C GLU A 88 5.78 -0.07 -18.19
N ASP A 89 4.75 -0.81 -18.60
CA ASP A 89 4.66 -1.53 -19.86
C ASP A 89 3.69 -0.75 -20.75
N ALA A 90 4.24 0.25 -21.46
CA ALA A 90 3.46 1.17 -22.28
C ALA A 90 2.70 0.48 -23.42
N GLN A 91 3.21 -0.65 -23.94
CA GLN A 91 2.53 -1.39 -24.99
C GLN A 91 1.24 -2.06 -24.50
N ARG A 92 1.20 -2.43 -23.21
CA ARG A 92 0.06 -3.13 -22.60
C ARG A 92 -0.78 -2.25 -21.69
N GLU A 93 -0.46 -0.96 -21.57
CA GLU A 93 -1.09 -0.03 -20.63
C GLU A 93 -1.10 -0.59 -19.20
N LYS A 94 0.02 -1.19 -18.78
CA LYS A 94 0.20 -1.77 -17.44
C LYS A 94 1.30 -1.05 -16.68
N ILE A 95 1.13 -0.96 -15.37
CA ILE A 95 2.25 -0.69 -14.46
C ILE A 95 2.74 -2.00 -13.86
N ILE A 96 4.03 -2.05 -13.57
CA ILE A 96 4.70 -3.19 -12.98
C ILE A 96 4.99 -2.86 -11.53
N GLY A 97 4.51 -3.73 -10.65
CA GLY A 97 4.68 -3.64 -9.21
C GLY A 97 6.12 -3.72 -8.71
N LEU A 98 6.27 -3.54 -7.41
CA LEU A 98 7.55 -3.68 -6.73
C LEU A 98 7.95 -5.14 -6.59
N HIS A 99 9.26 -5.39 -6.56
CA HIS A 99 9.75 -6.70 -6.14
C HIS A 99 9.41 -6.92 -4.65
N PRO A 100 8.91 -8.11 -4.25
CA PRO A 100 8.52 -8.36 -2.86
C PRO A 100 9.62 -8.09 -1.82
N ASP A 101 10.89 -8.18 -2.19
CA ASP A 101 12.03 -7.93 -1.29
C ASP A 101 12.19 -6.45 -0.90
N VAL A 102 11.52 -5.52 -1.61
CA VAL A 102 11.51 -4.08 -1.28
C VAL A 102 10.46 -3.78 -0.20
N ILE A 103 9.45 -4.63 -0.03
CA ILE A 103 8.34 -4.41 0.88
C ILE A 103 8.78 -4.30 2.35
N PRO A 104 9.66 -5.17 2.89
CA PRO A 104 10.12 -5.05 4.27
C PRO A 104 10.77 -3.68 4.56
N GLU A 105 11.58 -3.18 3.63
CA GLU A 105 12.21 -1.87 3.80
C GLU A 105 11.18 -0.73 3.86
N LEU A 106 10.09 -0.83 3.08
CA LEU A 106 9.01 0.14 3.15
C LEU A 106 8.26 0.07 4.48
N ILE A 107 7.99 -1.13 5.00
CA ILE A 107 7.35 -1.33 6.31
C ILE A 107 8.20 -0.70 7.43
N ASP A 108 9.50 -0.97 7.42
CA ASP A 108 10.40 -0.55 8.49
C ASP A 108 10.71 0.95 8.46
N LYS A 109 10.82 1.53 7.26
CA LYS A 109 11.33 2.91 7.10
C LYS A 109 10.27 3.93 6.74
N VAL A 110 9.09 3.51 6.26
CA VAL A 110 8.00 4.43 5.91
C VAL A 110 6.90 4.34 6.96
N ASN A 111 6.76 5.41 7.75
CA ASN A 111 5.76 5.51 8.82
C ASN A 111 4.40 5.97 8.27
N SER A 112 3.81 5.20 7.37
CA SER A 112 2.43 5.40 6.90
C SER A 112 1.42 4.85 7.91
N ASP A 113 0.21 5.38 7.94
CA ASP A 113 -0.88 4.83 8.75
C ASP A 113 -1.32 3.44 8.27
N VAL A 114 -1.10 3.12 6.99
CA VAL A 114 -1.41 1.82 6.41
C VAL A 114 -0.56 1.56 5.17
N LEU A 115 -0.14 0.31 4.98
CA LEU A 115 0.45 -0.17 3.74
C LEU A 115 -0.49 -1.17 3.06
N LEU A 116 -0.95 -0.87 1.85
CA LEU A 116 -1.82 -1.72 1.05
C LEU A 116 -1.05 -2.38 -0.10
N ILE A 117 -1.19 -3.69 -0.27
CA ILE A 117 -0.42 -4.46 -1.25
C ILE A 117 -1.36 -5.35 -2.05
N GLU A 118 -1.34 -5.26 -3.38
CA GLU A 118 -1.91 -6.31 -4.22
C GLU A 118 -0.86 -7.41 -4.49
N ALA A 119 -1.22 -8.68 -4.23
CA ALA A 119 -0.35 -9.82 -4.42
C ALA A 119 -1.06 -11.04 -5.04
N ASP A 120 -0.31 -11.86 -5.76
CA ASP A 120 -0.74 -13.21 -6.18
C ASP A 120 -0.18 -14.25 -5.20
N GLY A 121 -1.00 -14.63 -4.21
CA GLY A 121 -1.08 -15.94 -3.55
C GLY A 121 0.13 -16.66 -2.92
N ALA A 122 1.39 -16.27 -3.10
CA ALA A 122 2.51 -17.21 -2.86
C ALA A 122 3.68 -16.72 -1.98
N ARG A 123 3.75 -15.45 -1.59
CA ARG A 123 4.76 -14.97 -0.62
C ARG A 123 4.03 -14.53 0.63
N ARG A 124 4.33 -15.23 1.74
CA ARG A 124 3.72 -15.15 3.08
C ARG A 124 3.84 -13.76 3.71
N LEU A 125 3.30 -12.73 3.07
CA LEU A 125 3.07 -11.44 3.71
C LEU A 125 1.91 -11.66 4.69
N PRO A 126 2.09 -11.39 5.99
CA PRO A 126 1.03 -11.58 6.96
C PRO A 126 -0.21 -10.80 6.52
N LEU A 127 -1.38 -11.46 6.58
CA LEU A 127 -2.68 -10.84 6.31
C LEU A 127 -3.00 -9.71 7.32
N LYS A 128 -2.28 -9.71 8.44
CA LYS A 128 -2.17 -8.64 9.43
C LYS A 128 -0.82 -8.78 10.12
N ALA A 129 0.10 -7.84 9.91
CA ALA A 129 1.32 -7.73 10.68
C ALA A 129 1.14 -6.55 11.64
N PRO A 130 1.00 -6.77 12.96
CA PRO A 130 1.13 -5.67 13.90
C PRO A 130 2.54 -5.08 13.76
N TYR A 131 2.67 -3.76 13.88
CA TYR A 131 4.00 -3.15 14.04
C TYR A 131 4.67 -3.74 15.29
N ASP A 132 6.00 -3.86 15.30
CA ASP A 132 6.79 -4.32 16.44
C ASP A 132 6.55 -3.51 17.74
N HIS A 133 5.83 -2.38 17.65
CA HIS A 133 5.53 -1.43 18.71
C HIS A 133 4.03 -1.18 18.96
N GLU A 134 3.12 -2.03 18.47
CA GLU A 134 1.71 -2.05 18.95
C GLU A 134 1.62 -2.64 20.38
N PRO A 135 0.66 -2.18 21.21
CA PRO A 135 0.95 -1.71 22.55
C PRO A 135 1.33 -2.79 23.56
N VAL A 136 2.24 -2.38 24.45
CA VAL A 136 2.49 -2.96 25.77
C VAL A 136 1.16 -3.18 26.48
N ILE A 137 0.89 -4.43 26.84
CA ILE A 137 -0.21 -4.84 27.72
C ILE A 137 -0.11 -3.98 28.99
N PRO A 138 -1.14 -3.23 29.40
CA PRO A 138 -1.12 -2.53 30.69
C PRO A 138 -0.90 -3.56 31.78
N ALA A 139 0.14 -3.37 32.60
CA ALA A 139 0.29 -4.14 33.82
C ALA A 139 -0.85 -3.73 34.77
N GLU A 140 -1.62 -4.71 35.22
CA GLU A 140 -2.26 -4.63 36.54
C GLU A 140 -1.19 -4.72 37.64
#